data_AF-A0A5J9WTB5-F1
#
_entry.id   AF-A0A5J9WTB5-F1
#
_cell.length_a   1.000
_cell.length_b   1.000
_cell.length_c   1.000
_cell.angle_alpha   90.00
_cell.angle_beta   90.00
_cell.angle_gamma   90.00
#
_symmetry.space_group_name_H-M   'P 1'
#
loop_
_entity.id
_entity.type
_entity.pdbx_description
1 polymer ?
#
loop_
_entity_poly.entity_id
_entity_poly.type
_entity_poly.pdbx_seq_one_letter_code
_entity_poly.pdbx_strand_id
1 'polypeptide(L)'
;MMSIFWALLLLVSGTFTTHLKVAKSDRCWDFDCSSSRYSERNWYDKDMKRVERMLPRLTSSSSTFGSRERVGRFYTQAQCRADIHPTECKECLLQALKETRSFCAYSKRTAVYRDLCTVAMSNMDFQIFPMNISTVGKYNFSQQAVQQHYDRTTSTLLTAVAEKAAESATRFASGRQVVGVGDPYTVYATAYCFSLLASPECQLCLRGLIEGPMVSGLLGARQSNVWCGFRFELYKFFRGTPTTDLPELKNESAAKKHHKTVWLVVGVVGSVIFLFIVIAIAVTLWIRRSRRRQVLGLDHGEKGKGIQLSVEKLLLLSALEEFEDIIELSCGRTFALFLDYDGTLSPIVRNADEAFMSEEMREAVRSAAANFSTSIVTGRAREKVINFVKIKELTYAGSHGLDIVTAKGSSTTEEITEEEISFQPAKEYLEAMNKVYKRLVEATGGIVGASIEDNKYSVSVHYRNILHKKDRRRVKEIVDKILLEDENLKLQTGKKVWEIVPAIPWNKGDAVGYLLEALGMDDPERFFPIYIGDDKTDENAFKFLRERGNGIGVLVSKTRRETEASYWLKDPSEVMTFLQDLVKWKLDKASDAFMICLWAFGKAVVNKISTWHNGLEGRLVVAKDTIFSY
;
A
#
# COMPACT_ATOMS: atom_id res chain seq x y z
N MET A 1 -36.30 -24.53 -63.78
CA MET A 1 -35.69 -24.87 -62.48
C MET A 1 -34.55 -23.94 -62.03
N MET A 2 -34.03 -23.01 -62.87
CA MET A 2 -32.97 -22.06 -62.45
C MET A 2 -33.48 -20.71 -61.92
N SER A 3 -34.74 -20.33 -62.14
CA SER A 3 -35.27 -19.03 -61.68
C SER A 3 -35.76 -19.01 -60.22
N ILE A 4 -36.08 -20.18 -59.64
CA ILE A 4 -36.52 -20.28 -58.23
C ILE A 4 -35.32 -20.25 -57.28
N PHE A 5 -34.15 -20.73 -57.72
CA PHE A 5 -32.94 -20.78 -56.91
C PHE A 5 -32.34 -19.37 -56.66
N TRP A 6 -32.44 -18.47 -57.64
CA TRP A 6 -32.00 -17.08 -57.49
C TRP A 6 -32.97 -16.22 -56.67
N ALA A 7 -34.27 -16.50 -56.74
CA ALA A 7 -35.28 -15.80 -55.92
C ALA A 7 -35.14 -16.14 -54.42
N LEU A 8 -34.77 -17.39 -54.08
CA LEU A 8 -34.49 -17.81 -52.70
C LEU A 8 -33.17 -17.25 -52.16
N LEU A 9 -32.14 -17.07 -52.99
CA LEU A 9 -30.88 -16.45 -52.57
C LEU A 9 -31.03 -14.94 -52.28
N LEU A 10 -31.90 -14.24 -53.01
CA LEU A 10 -32.20 -12.82 -52.72
C LEU A 10 -33.05 -12.65 -51.45
N LEU A 11 -33.93 -13.61 -51.12
CA LEU A 11 -34.67 -13.60 -49.85
C LEU A 11 -33.81 -13.97 -48.63
N VAL A 12 -32.69 -14.69 -48.81
CA VAL A 12 -31.74 -15.02 -47.72
C VAL A 12 -30.64 -13.94 -47.57
N SER A 13 -30.37 -13.14 -48.60
CA SER A 13 -29.43 -12.01 -48.52
C SER A 13 -30.03 -10.70 -47.98
N GLY A 14 -31.36 -10.64 -47.80
CA GLY A 14 -32.10 -9.41 -47.48
C GLY A 14 -32.35 -9.12 -46.00
N THR A 15 -32.01 -10.02 -45.07
CA THR A 15 -32.36 -9.84 -43.65
C THR A 15 -31.27 -10.33 -42.69
N PHE A 16 -30.05 -9.82 -42.80
CA PHE A 16 -29.08 -9.93 -41.70
C PHE A 16 -28.09 -8.76 -41.67
N THR A 17 -28.61 -7.53 -41.73
CA THR A 17 -28.00 -6.43 -40.96
C THR A 17 -28.88 -6.15 -39.76
N THR A 18 -29.10 -7.16 -38.92
CA THR A 18 -29.24 -6.88 -37.50
C THR A 18 -27.88 -6.34 -37.07
N HIS A 19 -27.68 -5.03 -37.19
CA HIS A 19 -26.88 -4.37 -36.18
C HIS A 19 -27.46 -4.86 -34.86
N LEU A 20 -26.74 -5.73 -34.17
CA LEU A 20 -26.93 -5.94 -32.76
C LEU A 20 -26.78 -4.55 -32.14
N LYS A 21 -27.90 -3.82 -32.05
CA LYS A 21 -28.06 -2.76 -31.07
C LYS A 21 -27.80 -3.49 -29.78
N VAL A 22 -26.58 -3.33 -29.25
CA VAL A 22 -26.27 -3.67 -27.87
C VAL A 22 -27.44 -3.12 -27.08
N ALA A 23 -28.25 -4.00 -26.50
CA ALA A 23 -29.41 -3.59 -25.73
C ALA A 23 -28.89 -2.61 -24.67
N LYS A 24 -29.22 -1.31 -24.82
CA LYS A 24 -28.94 -0.34 -23.76
C LYS A 24 -29.62 -0.92 -22.54
N SER A 25 -28.85 -1.23 -21.49
CA SER A 25 -29.43 -1.52 -20.20
C SER A 25 -30.27 -0.29 -19.82
N ASP A 26 -31.59 -0.46 -19.75
CA ASP A 26 -32.50 0.63 -19.39
C ASP A 26 -32.34 1.07 -17.92
N ARG A 27 -31.50 0.38 -17.13
CA ARG A 27 -31.17 0.72 -15.74
C ARG A 27 -29.66 0.91 -15.51
N CYS A 28 -29.33 1.71 -14.50
CA CYS A 28 -27.98 1.76 -13.90
C CYS A 28 -27.48 0.36 -13.52
N TRP A 29 -26.18 0.15 -13.65
CA TRP A 29 -25.55 -1.11 -13.25
C TRP A 29 -25.17 -1.13 -11.76
N ASP A 30 -25.05 0.05 -11.12
CA ASP A 30 -24.93 0.17 -9.65
C ASP A 30 -25.33 1.58 -9.15
N PHE A 31 -25.57 1.72 -7.85
CA PHE A 31 -25.82 2.99 -7.16
C PHE A 31 -25.36 2.97 -5.69
N ASP A 32 -24.89 4.10 -5.16
CA ASP A 32 -24.50 4.29 -3.76
C ASP A 32 -25.35 5.41 -3.13
N CYS A 33 -26.15 5.10 -2.11
CA CYS A 33 -26.94 6.07 -1.37
C CYS A 33 -26.47 6.14 0.09
N SER A 34 -26.19 7.34 0.61
CA SER A 34 -25.89 7.50 2.03
C SER A 34 -27.09 7.21 2.92
N SER A 35 -26.83 6.63 4.09
CA SER A 35 -27.82 6.45 5.16
C SER A 35 -28.30 7.78 5.78
N SER A 36 -27.49 8.84 5.69
CA SER A 36 -27.90 10.18 6.11
C SER A 36 -28.88 10.78 5.10
N ARG A 37 -30.00 11.33 5.57
CA ARG A 37 -31.06 11.93 4.75
C ARG A 37 -31.31 13.39 5.12
N TYR A 38 -31.85 14.16 4.18
CA TYR A 38 -32.37 15.50 4.43
C TYR A 38 -33.75 15.44 5.10
N SER A 39 -34.00 16.34 6.05
CA SER A 39 -35.26 16.45 6.79
C SER A 39 -36.33 17.26 6.05
N GLU A 40 -35.91 18.30 5.32
CA GLU A 40 -36.80 19.21 4.59
C GLU A 40 -36.97 18.79 3.12
N ARG A 41 -38.18 18.36 2.74
CA ARG A 41 -38.47 17.83 1.38
C ARG A 41 -38.67 18.92 0.33
N ASN A 42 -39.20 20.08 0.72
CA ASN A 42 -39.61 21.13 -0.23
C ASN A 42 -38.44 21.77 -0.99
N TRP A 43 -37.31 22.05 -0.34
CA TRP A 43 -36.14 22.57 -1.06
C TRP A 43 -35.42 21.48 -1.84
N TYR A 44 -35.42 20.23 -1.35
CA TYR A 44 -34.74 19.11 -2.00
C TYR A 44 -35.30 18.90 -3.42
N ASP A 45 -36.61 18.77 -3.56
CA ASP A 45 -37.26 18.60 -4.87
C ASP A 45 -37.06 19.82 -5.78
N LYS A 46 -37.04 21.03 -5.21
CA LYS A 46 -36.81 22.28 -5.95
C LYS A 46 -35.40 22.34 -6.53
N ASP A 47 -34.38 22.06 -5.72
CA ASP A 47 -32.98 22.07 -6.14
C ASP A 47 -32.68 20.88 -7.07
N MET A 48 -33.28 19.70 -6.84
CA MET A 48 -33.15 18.56 -7.74
C MET A 48 -33.68 18.86 -9.15
N LYS A 49 -34.85 19.52 -9.27
CA LYS A 49 -35.37 19.99 -10.56
C LYS A 49 -34.43 21.00 -11.25
N ARG A 50 -33.63 21.75 -10.50
CA ARG A 50 -32.60 22.64 -11.07
C ARG A 50 -31.43 21.83 -11.61
N VAL A 51 -30.96 20.83 -10.87
CA VAL A 51 -29.91 19.90 -11.30
C VAL A 51 -30.31 19.19 -12.60
N GLU A 52 -31.53 18.64 -12.65
CA GLU A 52 -32.09 17.95 -13.84
C GLU A 52 -32.09 18.79 -15.11
N ARG A 53 -32.31 20.11 -14.99
CA ARG A 53 -32.30 21.02 -16.14
C ARG A 53 -30.90 21.46 -16.57
N MET A 54 -30.00 21.61 -15.61
CA MET A 54 -28.72 22.26 -15.81
C MET A 54 -27.60 21.26 -16.11
N LEU A 55 -27.42 20.25 -15.25
CA LEU A 55 -26.26 19.36 -15.28
C LEU A 55 -26.13 18.62 -16.63
N PRO A 56 -27.18 17.98 -17.18
CA PRO A 56 -27.06 17.28 -18.47
C PRO A 56 -26.65 18.19 -19.63
N ARG A 57 -27.04 19.47 -19.61
CA ARG A 57 -26.68 20.43 -20.65
C ARG A 57 -25.21 20.79 -20.55
N LEU A 58 -24.74 21.18 -19.36
CA LEU A 58 -23.35 21.57 -19.12
C LEU A 58 -22.38 20.43 -19.45
N THR A 59 -22.69 19.20 -19.01
CA THR A 59 -21.83 18.05 -19.27
C THR A 59 -21.79 17.68 -20.76
N SER A 60 -22.93 17.67 -21.45
CA SER A 60 -22.98 17.28 -22.87
C SER A 60 -22.40 18.32 -23.83
N SER A 61 -22.42 19.60 -23.46
CA SER A 61 -21.77 20.67 -24.23
C SER A 61 -20.28 20.84 -23.92
N SER A 62 -19.78 20.21 -22.85
CA SER A 62 -18.37 20.30 -22.45
C SER A 62 -17.49 19.50 -23.40
N SER A 63 -16.34 20.06 -23.79
CA SER A 63 -15.33 19.36 -24.60
C SER A 63 -14.74 18.14 -23.90
N THR A 64 -14.82 18.08 -22.57
CA THR A 64 -14.31 16.96 -21.76
C THR A 64 -15.40 16.00 -21.30
N PHE A 65 -16.65 16.23 -21.70
CA PHE A 65 -17.80 15.42 -21.30
C PHE A 65 -17.99 15.30 -19.77
N GLY A 66 -17.46 16.25 -19.00
CA GLY A 66 -17.59 16.32 -17.55
C GLY A 66 -17.90 17.73 -17.04
N SER A 67 -18.55 17.81 -15.88
CA SER A 67 -18.88 19.06 -15.21
C SER A 67 -19.05 18.87 -13.69
N ARG A 68 -18.70 19.87 -12.90
CA ARG A 68 -18.92 19.92 -11.45
C ARG A 68 -19.53 21.27 -11.09
N GLU A 69 -20.66 21.23 -10.40
CA GLU A 69 -21.46 22.42 -10.14
C GLU A 69 -22.06 22.40 -8.74
N ARG A 70 -22.20 23.60 -8.15
CA ARG A 70 -22.97 23.78 -6.92
C ARG A 70 -24.37 24.29 -7.27
N VAL A 71 -25.38 23.46 -7.03
CA VAL A 71 -26.78 23.78 -7.35
C VAL A 71 -27.59 23.83 -6.07
N GLY A 72 -27.85 25.07 -5.62
CA GLY A 72 -28.50 25.30 -4.33
C GLY A 72 -27.66 24.67 -3.21
N ARG A 73 -28.20 23.64 -2.55
CA ARG A 73 -27.53 22.93 -1.46
C ARG A 73 -26.69 21.72 -1.88
N PHE A 74 -26.72 21.34 -3.15
CA PHE A 74 -25.96 20.19 -3.65
C PHE A 74 -24.64 20.61 -4.27
N TYR A 75 -23.58 19.87 -3.94
CA TYR A 75 -22.45 19.70 -4.84
C TYR A 75 -22.80 18.56 -5.80
N THR A 76 -22.67 18.80 -7.10
CA THR A 76 -23.02 17.85 -8.15
C THR A 76 -21.85 17.65 -9.08
N GLN A 77 -21.68 16.43 -9.57
CA GLN A 77 -20.73 16.11 -10.61
C GLN A 77 -21.30 15.08 -11.58
N ALA A 78 -20.92 15.21 -12.83
CA ALA A 78 -21.31 14.30 -13.90
C ALA A 78 -20.14 14.08 -14.85
N GLN A 79 -20.00 12.84 -15.31
CA GLN A 79 -19.04 12.45 -16.34
C GLN A 79 -19.72 11.50 -17.32
N CYS A 80 -19.59 11.80 -18.61
CA CYS A 80 -19.95 10.89 -19.69
C CYS A 80 -18.69 10.24 -20.27
N ARG A 81 -18.87 9.08 -20.91
CA ARG A 81 -17.81 8.45 -21.69
C ARG A 81 -17.48 9.32 -22.91
N ALA A 82 -16.20 9.54 -23.21
CA ALA A 82 -15.81 10.54 -24.20
C ALA A 82 -16.00 10.11 -25.67
N ASP A 83 -16.33 8.84 -25.93
CA ASP A 83 -16.55 8.28 -27.28
C ASP A 83 -18.02 8.35 -27.74
N ILE A 84 -18.92 8.95 -26.95
CA ILE A 84 -20.36 9.03 -27.28
C ILE A 84 -20.75 10.42 -27.79
N HIS A 85 -21.90 10.51 -28.47
CA HIS A 85 -22.42 11.80 -28.91
C HIS A 85 -22.99 12.63 -27.75
N PRO A 86 -22.92 13.97 -27.82
CA PRO A 86 -23.53 14.87 -26.83
C PRO A 86 -25.00 14.57 -26.49
N THR A 87 -25.80 14.17 -27.49
CA THR A 87 -27.20 13.78 -27.30
C THR A 87 -27.34 12.54 -26.41
N GLU A 88 -26.51 11.52 -26.63
CA GLU A 88 -26.49 10.30 -25.82
C GLU A 88 -25.99 10.56 -24.40
N CYS A 89 -25.00 11.42 -24.24
CA CYS A 89 -24.54 11.87 -22.92
C CYS A 89 -25.70 12.53 -22.15
N LYS A 90 -26.40 13.47 -22.79
CA LYS A 90 -27.55 14.17 -22.18
C LYS A 90 -28.67 13.21 -21.79
N GLU A 91 -29.03 12.27 -22.65
CA GLU A 91 -30.02 11.23 -22.35
C GLU A 91 -29.61 10.36 -21.17
N CYS A 92 -28.36 9.91 -21.15
CA CYS A 92 -27.83 9.07 -20.06
C CYS A 92 -27.92 9.80 -18.72
N LEU A 93 -27.51 11.08 -18.67
CA LEU A 93 -27.53 11.88 -17.45
C LEU A 93 -28.96 12.15 -16.95
N LEU A 94 -29.91 12.37 -17.86
CA LEU A 94 -31.33 12.49 -17.50
C LEU A 94 -31.87 11.20 -16.88
N GLN A 95 -31.50 10.04 -17.42
CA GLN A 95 -31.88 8.74 -16.85
C GLN A 95 -31.22 8.51 -15.48
N ALA A 96 -29.93 8.81 -15.34
CA ALA A 96 -29.20 8.69 -14.07
C ALA A 96 -29.81 9.58 -12.97
N LEU A 97 -30.18 10.81 -13.29
CA LEU A 97 -30.82 11.73 -12.33
C LEU A 97 -32.24 11.26 -11.94
N LYS A 98 -32.99 10.66 -12.87
CA LYS A 98 -34.26 10.00 -12.55
C LYS A 98 -34.05 8.83 -11.58
N GLU A 99 -33.02 8.03 -11.81
CA GLU A 99 -32.63 6.91 -10.93
C GLU A 99 -32.17 7.40 -9.54
N THR A 100 -31.47 8.53 -9.46
CA THR A 100 -31.13 9.16 -8.18
C THR A 100 -32.38 9.46 -7.35
N ARG A 101 -33.45 9.95 -7.98
CA ARG A 101 -34.72 10.22 -7.29
C ARG A 101 -35.48 8.98 -6.90
N SER A 102 -35.44 7.93 -7.72
CA SER A 102 -36.15 6.69 -7.40
C SER A 102 -35.45 5.86 -6.33
N PHE A 103 -34.13 5.75 -6.39
CA PHE A 103 -33.35 4.85 -5.52
C PHE A 103 -32.77 5.56 -4.29
N CYS A 104 -32.34 6.81 -4.43
CA CYS A 104 -31.63 7.55 -3.39
C CYS A 104 -32.40 8.79 -2.91
N ALA A 105 -33.73 8.75 -2.90
CA ALA A 105 -34.57 9.88 -2.50
C ALA A 105 -34.13 10.45 -1.13
N TYR A 106 -33.87 11.76 -1.10
CA TYR A 106 -33.46 12.51 0.09
C TYR A 106 -32.12 12.12 0.72
N SER A 107 -31.33 11.22 0.13
CA SER A 107 -30.00 10.91 0.63
C SER A 107 -29.05 12.12 0.49
N LYS A 108 -28.22 12.35 1.52
CA LYS A 108 -27.27 13.45 1.55
C LYS A 108 -26.11 13.29 0.57
N ARG A 109 -25.74 12.04 0.27
CA ARG A 109 -24.76 11.68 -0.76
C ARG A 109 -25.32 10.56 -1.63
N THR A 110 -25.19 10.69 -2.94
CA THR A 110 -25.69 9.74 -3.92
C THR A 110 -24.72 9.60 -5.08
N ALA A 111 -24.51 8.40 -5.58
CA ALA A 111 -23.85 8.13 -6.85
C ALA A 111 -24.66 7.13 -7.66
N VAL A 112 -24.79 7.35 -8.97
CA VAL A 112 -25.46 6.45 -9.91
C VAL A 112 -24.50 6.18 -11.06
N TYR A 113 -24.30 4.90 -11.36
CA TYR A 113 -23.36 4.45 -12.37
C TYR A 113 -24.09 3.76 -13.52
N ARG A 114 -23.99 4.33 -14.73
CA ARG A 114 -24.54 3.77 -15.97
C ARG A 114 -23.40 3.45 -16.94
N ASP A 115 -23.73 2.74 -18.02
CA ASP A 115 -22.74 2.30 -19.01
C ASP A 115 -22.03 3.47 -19.70
N LEU A 116 -22.73 4.59 -19.88
CA LEU A 116 -22.27 5.73 -20.66
C LEU A 116 -22.02 6.99 -19.81
N CYS A 117 -22.45 6.99 -18.54
CA CYS A 117 -22.32 8.15 -17.67
C CYS A 117 -22.40 7.79 -16.19
N THR A 118 -21.80 8.64 -15.36
CA THR A 118 -21.84 8.60 -13.89
C THR A 118 -22.33 9.96 -13.39
N VAL A 119 -23.23 9.93 -12.40
CA VAL A 119 -23.73 11.14 -11.71
C VAL A 119 -23.53 10.97 -10.21
N ALA A 120 -23.01 11.99 -9.55
CA ALA A 120 -22.94 12.04 -8.10
C ALA A 120 -23.41 13.38 -7.54
N MET A 121 -24.04 13.33 -6.36
CA MET A 121 -24.53 14.48 -5.61
C MET A 121 -24.16 14.34 -4.13
N SER A 122 -23.86 15.46 -3.47
CA SER A 122 -23.42 15.47 -2.07
C SER A 122 -23.79 16.78 -1.36
N ASN A 123 -23.99 16.72 -0.04
CA ASN A 123 -24.17 17.88 0.82
C ASN A 123 -22.83 18.56 1.19
N MET A 124 -21.72 17.89 0.90
CA MET A 124 -20.35 18.37 1.07
C MET A 124 -19.64 18.32 -0.27
N ASP A 125 -18.65 19.19 -0.44
CA ASP A 125 -17.88 19.18 -1.67
C ASP A 125 -17.12 17.84 -1.83
N PHE A 126 -16.97 17.37 -3.06
CA PHE A 126 -16.31 16.10 -3.34
C PHE A 126 -14.80 16.25 -3.13
N GLN A 127 -14.32 15.88 -1.94
CA GLN A 127 -12.87 15.75 -1.70
C GLN A 127 -12.37 14.39 -2.23
N ILE A 128 -11.09 14.33 -2.62
CA ILE A 128 -10.42 13.10 -3.05
C ILE A 128 -10.14 12.25 -1.79
N PHE A 129 -11.19 11.69 -1.20
CA PHE A 129 -11.15 10.76 -0.06
C PHE A 129 -12.12 9.61 -0.34
N PRO A 130 -11.89 8.41 0.23
CA PRO A 130 -12.38 7.17 -0.37
C PRO A 130 -13.90 7.13 -0.40
N MET A 131 -14.44 6.97 -1.61
CA MET A 131 -15.83 6.60 -1.83
C MET A 131 -15.92 5.10 -2.06
N ASN A 132 -17.11 4.56 -1.74
CA ASN A 132 -17.42 3.15 -1.98
C ASN A 132 -17.13 2.79 -3.44
N ILE A 133 -16.42 1.68 -3.64
CA ILE A 133 -16.14 1.14 -4.96
C ILE A 133 -17.33 0.28 -5.38
N SER A 134 -17.90 0.60 -6.53
CA SER A 134 -18.96 -0.15 -7.18
C SER A 134 -18.36 -1.15 -8.16
N THR A 135 -18.68 -2.44 -8.02
CA THR A 135 -18.12 -3.49 -8.87
C THR A 135 -19.17 -4.50 -9.31
N VAL A 136 -19.20 -4.80 -10.60
CA VAL A 136 -20.05 -5.85 -11.19
C VAL A 136 -19.21 -6.66 -12.17
N GLY A 137 -19.28 -7.99 -12.11
CA GLY A 137 -18.51 -8.86 -13.00
C GLY A 137 -19.15 -10.22 -13.27
N LYS A 138 -18.66 -10.89 -14.32
CA LYS A 138 -19.06 -12.25 -14.70
C LYS A 138 -17.92 -13.23 -14.42
N TYR A 139 -18.13 -14.15 -13.48
CA TYR A 139 -17.22 -15.26 -13.21
C TYR A 139 -17.38 -16.33 -14.27
N ASN A 140 -16.28 -16.81 -14.87
CA ASN A 140 -16.28 -18.08 -15.57
C ASN A 140 -14.87 -18.51 -16.00
N PHE A 141 -14.23 -19.37 -15.22
CA PHE A 141 -13.11 -20.20 -15.68
C PHE A 141 -13.16 -21.55 -14.99
N SER A 142 -13.04 -22.64 -15.75
CA SER A 142 -12.96 -24.02 -15.23
C SER A 142 -11.52 -24.48 -15.00
N GLN A 143 -10.53 -23.78 -15.55
CA GLN A 143 -9.10 -24.12 -15.48
C GLN A 143 -8.25 -22.95 -14.94
N GLN A 144 -7.43 -23.22 -13.92
CA GLN A 144 -6.64 -22.22 -13.22
C GLN A 144 -5.53 -21.59 -14.09
N ALA A 145 -4.88 -22.35 -14.97
CA ALA A 145 -3.81 -21.83 -15.83
C ALA A 145 -4.34 -20.85 -16.90
N VAL A 146 -5.53 -21.13 -17.46
CA VAL A 146 -6.21 -20.22 -18.40
C VAL A 146 -6.63 -18.94 -17.69
N GLN A 147 -7.14 -19.06 -16.46
CA GLN A 147 -7.47 -17.91 -15.62
C GLN A 147 -6.25 -17.03 -15.32
N GLN A 148 -5.13 -17.60 -14.91
CA GLN A 148 -3.91 -16.83 -14.60
C GLN A 148 -3.38 -16.06 -15.82
N HIS A 149 -3.37 -16.70 -16.99
CA HIS A 149 -2.94 -16.06 -18.23
C HIS A 149 -3.92 -14.95 -18.66
N TYR A 150 -5.22 -15.18 -18.51
CA TYR A 150 -6.26 -14.18 -18.75
C TYR A 150 -6.15 -12.98 -17.82
N ASP A 151 -6.00 -13.21 -16.52
CA ASP A 151 -5.91 -12.17 -15.50
C ASP A 151 -4.67 -11.29 -15.74
N ARG A 152 -3.52 -11.91 -16.09
CA ARG A 152 -2.29 -11.19 -16.44
C ARG A 152 -2.48 -10.33 -17.69
N THR A 153 -3.13 -10.86 -18.72
CA THR A 153 -3.38 -10.13 -19.97
C THR A 153 -4.33 -8.96 -19.74
N THR A 154 -5.42 -9.20 -19.02
CA THR A 154 -6.40 -8.18 -18.68
C THR A 154 -5.80 -7.06 -17.82
N SER A 155 -4.98 -7.41 -16.81
CA SER A 155 -4.26 -6.44 -15.99
C SER A 155 -3.30 -5.59 -16.81
N THR A 156 -2.50 -6.22 -17.70
CA THR A 156 -1.58 -5.52 -18.61
C THR A 156 -2.33 -4.52 -19.50
N LEU A 157 -3.44 -4.96 -20.11
CA LEU A 157 -4.27 -4.10 -20.94
C LEU A 157 -4.90 -2.95 -20.14
N LEU A 158 -5.44 -3.22 -18.96
CA LEU A 158 -6.07 -2.20 -18.11
C LEU A 158 -5.07 -1.14 -17.66
N THR A 159 -3.86 -1.52 -17.27
CA THR A 159 -2.80 -0.59 -16.90
C THR A 159 -2.43 0.33 -18.07
N ALA A 160 -2.20 -0.23 -19.26
CA ALA A 160 -1.87 0.56 -20.44
C ALA A 160 -3.01 1.50 -20.88
N VAL A 161 -4.26 1.04 -20.77
CA VAL A 161 -5.44 1.88 -21.06
C VAL A 161 -5.62 2.96 -19.99
N ALA A 162 -5.31 2.68 -18.72
CA ALA A 162 -5.40 3.65 -17.63
C ALA A 162 -4.36 4.77 -17.76
N GLU A 163 -3.11 4.44 -18.08
CA GLU A 163 -2.06 5.41 -18.38
C GLU A 163 -2.49 6.33 -19.54
N LYS A 164 -3.01 5.74 -20.62
CA LYS A 164 -3.48 6.51 -21.76
C LYS A 164 -4.68 7.39 -21.44
N ALA A 165 -5.58 6.92 -20.57
CA ALA A 165 -6.71 7.72 -20.11
C ALA A 165 -6.23 8.93 -19.31
N ALA A 166 -5.24 8.76 -18.43
CA ALA A 166 -4.72 9.86 -17.62
C ALA A 166 -4.02 10.95 -18.44
N GLU A 167 -3.33 10.58 -19.52
CA GLU A 167 -2.71 11.52 -20.46
C GLU A 167 -3.73 12.23 -21.36
N SER A 168 -4.88 11.60 -21.63
CA SER A 168 -5.91 12.12 -22.52
C SER A 168 -6.59 13.36 -21.94
N ALA A 169 -6.81 14.38 -22.78
CA ALA A 169 -7.52 15.60 -22.38
C ALA A 169 -8.98 15.33 -21.94
N THR A 170 -9.61 14.28 -22.47
CA THR A 170 -10.96 13.85 -22.09
C THR A 170 -10.96 12.88 -20.90
N ARG A 171 -9.79 12.53 -20.38
CA ARG A 171 -9.58 11.53 -19.34
C ARG A 171 -10.19 10.17 -19.66
N PHE A 172 -10.25 9.81 -20.94
CA PHE A 172 -10.80 8.54 -21.43
C PHE A 172 -9.84 7.90 -22.43
N ALA A 173 -9.73 6.58 -22.36
CA ALA A 173 -9.04 5.75 -23.33
C ALA A 173 -9.69 4.38 -23.48
N SER A 174 -9.36 3.70 -24.57
CA SER A 174 -9.83 2.35 -24.90
C SER A 174 -8.70 1.49 -25.42
N GLY A 175 -8.79 0.18 -25.27
CA GLY A 175 -7.75 -0.71 -25.76
C GLY A 175 -8.25 -2.10 -26.10
N ARG A 176 -7.39 -2.84 -26.81
CA ARG A 176 -7.57 -4.28 -27.02
C ARG A 176 -6.26 -5.03 -26.83
N GLN A 177 -6.38 -6.30 -26.46
CA GLN A 177 -5.28 -7.26 -26.47
C GLN A 177 -5.79 -8.65 -26.82
N VAL A 178 -5.06 -9.36 -27.67
CA VAL A 178 -5.37 -10.75 -28.05
C VAL A 178 -4.76 -11.71 -27.02
N VAL A 179 -5.53 -12.72 -26.61
CA VAL A 179 -5.11 -13.79 -25.68
C VAL A 179 -4.96 -15.09 -26.48
N GLY A 180 -3.77 -15.69 -26.48
CA GLY A 180 -3.36 -16.70 -27.46
C GLY A 180 -3.31 -18.16 -27.00
N VAL A 181 -4.01 -18.53 -25.93
CA VAL A 181 -3.97 -19.92 -25.42
C VAL A 181 -5.26 -20.66 -25.76
N GLY A 182 -5.17 -21.66 -26.65
CA GLY A 182 -6.31 -22.46 -27.11
C GLY A 182 -7.04 -21.80 -28.27
N ASP A 183 -8.24 -21.28 -28.03
CA ASP A 183 -9.01 -20.47 -28.99
C ASP A 183 -8.72 -18.98 -28.76
N PRO A 184 -8.18 -18.24 -29.75
CA PRO A 184 -7.82 -16.85 -29.56
C PRO A 184 -9.06 -15.99 -29.37
N TYR A 185 -9.12 -15.27 -28.26
CA TYR A 185 -10.14 -14.26 -28.00
C TYR A 185 -9.49 -12.92 -27.68
N THR A 186 -10.25 -11.83 -27.86
CA THR A 186 -9.76 -10.46 -27.66
C THR A 186 -10.41 -9.87 -26.43
N VAL A 187 -9.59 -9.36 -25.50
CA VAL A 187 -10.06 -8.55 -24.39
C VAL A 187 -10.11 -7.10 -24.86
N TYR A 188 -11.25 -6.46 -24.64
CA TYR A 188 -11.47 -5.04 -24.89
C TYR A 188 -11.60 -4.33 -23.56
N ALA A 189 -10.95 -3.18 -23.41
CA ALA A 189 -10.99 -2.40 -22.18
C ALA A 189 -11.24 -0.91 -22.44
N THR A 190 -11.82 -0.24 -21.45
CA THR A 190 -11.87 1.22 -21.36
C THR A 190 -11.53 1.65 -19.95
N ALA A 191 -10.83 2.77 -19.81
CA ALA A 191 -10.62 3.44 -18.53
C ALA A 191 -11.01 4.90 -18.65
N TYR A 192 -11.54 5.47 -17.58
CA TYR A 192 -11.90 6.87 -17.52
C TYR A 192 -11.65 7.47 -16.13
N CYS A 193 -11.39 8.77 -16.10
CA CYS A 193 -11.42 9.57 -14.89
C CYS A 193 -12.40 10.74 -15.06
N PHE A 194 -12.74 11.36 -13.94
CA PHE A 194 -13.41 12.63 -13.92
C PHE A 194 -12.50 13.65 -14.59
N SER A 195 -13.02 14.32 -15.62
CA SER A 195 -12.21 15.13 -16.53
C SER A 195 -11.48 16.30 -15.89
N LEU A 196 -11.89 16.73 -14.69
CA LEU A 196 -11.23 17.81 -13.96
C LEU A 196 -10.04 17.33 -13.10
N LEU A 197 -9.76 16.02 -13.04
CA LEU A 197 -8.59 15.50 -12.34
C LEU A 197 -7.30 15.77 -13.14
N ALA A 198 -6.24 16.10 -12.41
CA ALA A 198 -4.89 16.13 -12.98
C ALA A 198 -4.47 14.71 -13.42
N SER A 199 -3.53 14.61 -14.37
CA SER A 199 -3.04 13.31 -14.85
C SER A 199 -2.56 12.40 -13.70
N PRO A 200 -1.75 12.88 -12.73
CA PRO A 200 -1.32 12.05 -11.60
C PRO A 200 -2.48 11.57 -10.72
N GLU A 201 -3.49 12.41 -10.48
CA GLU A 201 -4.67 12.05 -9.69
C GLU A 201 -5.52 10.99 -10.40
N CYS A 202 -5.64 11.10 -11.72
CA CYS A 202 -6.31 10.10 -12.55
C CYS A 202 -5.56 8.76 -12.52
N GLN A 203 -4.23 8.78 -12.65
CA GLN A 203 -3.40 7.57 -12.55
C GLN A 203 -3.57 6.90 -11.19
N LEU A 204 -3.47 7.66 -10.10
CA LEU A 204 -3.64 7.14 -8.74
C LEU A 204 -5.03 6.51 -8.54
N CYS A 205 -6.08 7.16 -9.05
CA CYS A 205 -7.44 6.64 -8.93
C CYS A 205 -7.61 5.31 -9.69
N LEU A 206 -7.22 5.28 -10.97
CA LEU A 206 -7.37 4.08 -11.81
C LEU A 206 -6.51 2.92 -11.31
N ARG A 207 -5.27 3.20 -10.89
CA ARG A 207 -4.37 2.20 -10.29
C ARG A 207 -4.99 1.58 -9.04
N GLY A 208 -5.58 2.40 -8.17
CA GLY A 208 -6.27 1.93 -6.98
C GLY A 208 -7.47 1.02 -7.26
N LEU A 209 -8.15 1.18 -8.40
CA LEU A 209 -9.19 0.24 -8.84
C LEU A 209 -8.57 -1.05 -9.40
N ILE A 210 -7.58 -0.94 -10.31
CA ILE A 210 -6.98 -2.09 -11.00
C ILE A 210 -6.28 -3.04 -10.03
N GLU A 211 -5.55 -2.51 -9.04
CA GLU A 211 -4.83 -3.29 -8.02
C GLU A 211 -5.76 -3.77 -6.86
N GLY A 212 -7.05 -3.44 -6.92
CA GLY A 212 -8.04 -3.80 -5.91
C GLY A 212 -8.43 -5.29 -5.92
N PRO A 213 -9.10 -5.78 -4.86
CA PRO A 213 -9.32 -7.22 -4.61
C PRO A 213 -10.28 -7.94 -5.57
N MET A 214 -10.75 -7.33 -6.67
CA MET A 214 -11.92 -7.80 -7.44
C MET A 214 -11.70 -7.97 -8.95
N VAL A 215 -10.46 -8.11 -9.43
CA VAL A 215 -10.17 -8.22 -10.88
C VAL A 215 -9.81 -9.65 -11.34
N SER A 216 -9.44 -10.54 -10.42
CA SER A 216 -9.06 -11.92 -10.78
C SER A 216 -10.27 -12.82 -11.05
N GLY A 217 -10.22 -13.60 -12.13
CA GLY A 217 -11.20 -14.66 -12.43
C GLY A 217 -12.49 -14.20 -13.10
N LEU A 218 -12.55 -12.95 -13.58
CA LEU A 218 -13.74 -12.39 -14.24
C LEU A 218 -13.53 -12.32 -15.75
N LEU A 219 -14.46 -12.83 -16.57
CA LEU A 219 -14.41 -12.67 -18.05
C LEU A 219 -14.77 -11.25 -18.52
N GLY A 220 -15.39 -10.48 -17.64
CA GLY A 220 -15.77 -9.11 -17.91
C GLY A 220 -16.20 -8.46 -16.60
N ALA A 221 -15.75 -7.24 -16.37
CA ALA A 221 -16.07 -6.51 -15.17
C ALA A 221 -16.18 -5.01 -15.43
N ARG A 222 -16.90 -4.35 -14.53
CA ARG A 222 -17.00 -2.90 -14.40
C ARG A 222 -16.67 -2.56 -12.97
N GLN A 223 -15.75 -1.64 -12.80
CA GLN A 223 -15.41 -1.13 -11.48
C GLN A 223 -15.29 0.38 -11.54
N SER A 224 -15.95 1.07 -10.61
CA SER A 224 -15.96 2.52 -10.60
C SER A 224 -16.13 3.04 -9.17
N ASN A 225 -15.48 4.17 -8.90
CA ASN A 225 -16.01 5.14 -7.96
C ASN A 225 -16.45 6.38 -8.76
N VAL A 226 -16.77 7.49 -8.10
CA VAL A 226 -17.23 8.70 -8.81
C VAL A 226 -16.11 9.51 -9.48
N TRP A 227 -14.85 9.18 -9.20
CA TRP A 227 -13.66 9.84 -9.73
C TRP A 227 -13.06 9.12 -10.92
N CYS A 228 -13.16 7.80 -10.97
CA CYS A 228 -12.64 7.00 -12.07
C CYS A 228 -13.34 5.65 -12.14
N GLY A 229 -13.17 4.99 -13.28
CA GLY A 229 -13.62 3.63 -13.47
C GLY A 229 -13.01 2.97 -14.69
N PHE A 230 -13.06 1.65 -14.71
CA PHE A 230 -12.72 0.85 -15.88
C PHE A 230 -13.79 -0.18 -16.18
N ARG A 231 -13.75 -0.66 -17.43
CA ARG A 231 -14.55 -1.78 -17.88
C ARG A 231 -13.71 -2.63 -18.82
N PHE A 232 -13.83 -3.94 -18.71
CA PHE A 232 -13.30 -4.87 -19.71
C PHE A 232 -14.31 -5.96 -20.03
N GLU A 233 -14.29 -6.45 -21.27
CA GLU A 233 -15.18 -7.47 -21.80
C GLU A 233 -14.49 -8.23 -22.94
N LEU A 234 -15.03 -9.39 -23.33
CA LEU A 234 -14.58 -10.16 -24.49
C LEU A 234 -15.15 -9.66 -25.84
N TYR A 235 -15.89 -8.56 -25.84
CA TYR A 235 -16.47 -7.94 -27.04
C TYR A 235 -16.25 -6.44 -27.03
N LYS A 236 -16.15 -5.83 -28.21
CA LYS A 236 -15.98 -4.38 -28.33
C LYS A 236 -17.25 -3.65 -27.92
N PHE A 237 -17.16 -2.75 -26.94
CA PHE A 237 -18.29 -1.98 -26.39
C PHE A 237 -18.11 -0.45 -26.45
N PHE A 238 -17.05 0.01 -27.12
CA PHE A 238 -16.72 1.43 -27.35
C PHE A 238 -16.67 1.77 -28.84
N ARG A 239 -16.86 3.05 -29.18
CA ARG A 239 -16.81 3.56 -30.56
C ARG A 239 -15.39 3.92 -30.98
N GLY A 240 -15.16 3.98 -32.29
CA GLY A 240 -13.86 4.31 -32.87
C GLY A 240 -12.86 3.14 -32.79
N THR A 241 -11.61 3.42 -33.15
CA THR A 241 -10.49 2.47 -33.01
C THR A 241 -9.97 2.48 -31.58
N PRO A 242 -9.49 1.35 -31.04
CA PRO A 242 -8.84 1.33 -29.74
C PRO A 242 -7.68 2.34 -29.70
N THR A 243 -7.56 3.11 -28.62
CA THR A 243 -6.42 4.03 -28.44
C THR A 243 -5.13 3.29 -28.08
N THR A 244 -5.24 2.08 -27.55
CA THR A 244 -4.13 1.19 -27.19
C THR A 244 -4.35 -0.18 -27.83
N ASP A 245 -3.42 -0.64 -28.66
CA ASP A 245 -3.45 -1.98 -29.28
C ASP A 245 -2.18 -2.72 -28.87
N LEU A 246 -2.32 -3.69 -27.94
CA LEU A 246 -1.17 -4.42 -27.41
C LEU A 246 -0.97 -5.75 -28.14
N PRO A 247 0.29 -6.17 -28.37
CA PRO A 247 0.58 -7.46 -28.94
C PRO A 247 0.16 -8.61 -28.00
N GLU A 248 0.02 -9.80 -28.57
CA GLU A 248 -0.26 -11.02 -27.83
C GLU A 248 0.88 -11.36 -26.86
N LEU A 249 0.54 -11.67 -25.61
CA LEU A 249 1.49 -12.14 -24.61
C LEU A 249 1.85 -13.61 -24.88
N LYS A 250 3.04 -13.86 -25.44
CA LYS A 250 3.56 -15.22 -25.62
C LYS A 250 4.00 -15.81 -24.26
N ASN A 251 3.59 -17.05 -23.96
CA ASN A 251 4.13 -17.77 -22.80
C ASN A 251 5.61 -18.14 -23.05
N GLU A 252 6.53 -17.60 -22.24
CA GLU A 252 7.98 -17.89 -22.30
C GLU A 252 8.36 -19.29 -21.74
N SER A 253 7.46 -20.26 -21.78
CA SER A 253 7.65 -21.57 -21.13
C SER A 253 8.18 -22.70 -22.03
N ALA A 254 8.53 -22.44 -23.30
CA ALA A 254 8.88 -23.52 -24.25
C ALA A 254 10.22 -23.35 -25.00
N ALA A 255 11.04 -22.32 -24.74
CA ALA A 255 12.23 -22.03 -25.54
C ALA A 255 13.53 -21.94 -24.74
N LYS A 256 13.88 -22.96 -23.94
CA LYS A 256 15.26 -23.13 -23.45
C LYS A 256 15.74 -24.56 -23.59
N LYS A 257 16.03 -24.96 -24.84
CA LYS A 257 16.85 -26.16 -25.10
C LYS A 257 17.72 -26.03 -26.35
N HIS A 258 18.44 -24.91 -26.54
CA HIS A 258 19.56 -24.88 -27.51
C HIS A 258 20.57 -23.70 -27.36
N HIS A 259 20.93 -23.24 -26.15
CA HIS A 259 21.86 -22.11 -26.00
C HIS A 259 22.99 -22.28 -24.98
N LYS A 260 23.37 -23.52 -24.62
CA LYS A 260 24.47 -23.76 -23.67
C LYS A 260 25.87 -23.78 -24.30
N THR A 261 26.02 -24.10 -25.59
CA THR A 261 27.36 -24.32 -26.17
C THR A 261 28.01 -23.05 -26.73
N VAL A 262 27.23 -22.05 -27.17
CA VAL A 262 27.76 -20.83 -27.82
C VAL A 262 28.22 -19.76 -26.81
N TRP A 263 27.57 -19.66 -25.65
CA TRP A 263 27.90 -18.65 -24.63
C TRP A 263 29.17 -18.96 -23.82
N LEU A 264 29.61 -20.23 -23.78
CA LEU A 264 30.84 -20.63 -23.09
C LEU A 264 32.10 -20.09 -23.79
N VAL A 265 32.12 -20.04 -25.13
CA VAL A 265 33.29 -19.59 -25.90
C VAL A 265 33.43 -18.06 -25.88
N VAL A 266 32.30 -17.33 -25.97
CA VAL A 266 32.29 -15.86 -25.94
C VAL A 266 32.62 -15.33 -24.53
N GLY A 267 32.19 -16.01 -23.47
CA GLY A 267 32.52 -15.65 -22.09
C GLY A 267 34.01 -15.77 -21.77
N VAL A 268 34.70 -16.79 -22.29
CA VAL A 268 36.13 -17.01 -22.02
C VAL A 268 37.01 -16.00 -22.77
N VAL A 269 36.71 -15.71 -24.04
CA VAL A 269 37.48 -14.71 -24.80
C VAL A 269 37.22 -13.28 -24.28
N GLY A 270 35.97 -12.96 -23.92
CA GLY A 270 35.61 -11.66 -23.36
C GLY A 270 36.24 -11.39 -21.98
N SER A 271 36.34 -12.41 -21.13
CA SER A 271 36.93 -12.27 -19.79
C SER A 271 38.45 -12.07 -19.83
N VAL A 272 39.16 -12.69 -20.78
CA VAL A 272 40.60 -12.47 -20.97
C VAL A 272 40.88 -11.04 -21.46
N ILE A 273 40.11 -10.55 -22.44
CA ILE A 273 40.26 -9.18 -22.96
C ILE A 273 39.95 -8.15 -21.88
N PHE A 274 38.89 -8.37 -21.08
CA PHE A 274 38.53 -7.49 -19.98
C PHE A 274 39.62 -7.43 -18.90
N LEU A 275 40.25 -8.57 -18.59
CA LEU A 275 41.34 -8.64 -17.62
C LEU A 275 42.57 -7.82 -18.08
N PHE A 276 42.93 -7.89 -19.36
CA PHE A 276 44.03 -7.08 -19.91
C PHE A 276 43.74 -5.57 -19.87
N ILE A 277 42.49 -5.17 -20.14
CA ILE A 277 42.07 -3.76 -20.06
C ILE A 277 42.13 -3.25 -18.62
N VAL A 278 41.66 -4.04 -17.65
CA VAL A 278 41.69 -3.69 -16.22
C VAL A 278 43.12 -3.54 -15.72
N ILE A 279 44.03 -4.44 -16.13
CA ILE A 279 45.46 -4.36 -15.78
C ILE A 279 46.10 -3.09 -16.38
N ALA A 280 45.81 -2.77 -17.64
CA ALA A 280 46.34 -1.56 -18.28
C ALA A 280 45.84 -0.26 -17.60
N ILE A 281 44.58 -0.22 -17.18
CA ILE A 281 43.99 0.91 -16.44
C ILE A 281 44.61 1.00 -15.03
N ALA A 282 44.79 -0.12 -14.34
CA ALA A 282 45.40 -0.14 -13.00
C ALA A 282 46.85 0.37 -13.03
N VAL A 283 47.65 -0.04 -14.02
CA VAL A 283 49.04 0.41 -14.21
C VAL A 283 49.09 1.91 -14.55
N THR A 284 48.22 2.41 -15.42
CA THR A 284 48.18 3.84 -15.76
C THR A 284 47.71 4.71 -14.59
N LEU A 285 46.74 4.24 -13.79
CA LEU A 285 46.31 4.92 -12.57
C LEU A 285 47.38 4.89 -11.47
N TRP A 286 48.14 3.80 -11.35
CA TRP A 286 49.24 3.69 -10.39
C TRP A 286 50.40 4.64 -10.75
N ILE A 287 50.77 4.74 -12.03
CA ILE A 287 51.77 5.70 -12.53
C ILE A 287 51.28 7.14 -12.33
N ARG A 288 49.99 7.43 -12.55
CA ARG A 288 49.38 8.76 -12.31
C ARG A 288 49.30 9.12 -10.83
N ARG A 289 49.08 8.13 -9.95
CA ARG A 289 48.96 8.32 -8.49
C ARG A 289 50.32 8.45 -7.80
N SER A 290 51.35 7.79 -8.33
CA SER A 290 52.75 7.91 -7.87
C SER A 290 53.30 9.33 -8.09
N ARG A 291 52.88 10.02 -9.16
CA ARG A 291 53.30 11.41 -9.45
C ARG A 291 52.49 12.51 -8.75
N ARG A 292 51.40 12.20 -8.04
CA ARG A 292 50.53 13.19 -7.35
C ARG A 292 50.64 13.20 -5.83
N ARG A 293 51.67 12.57 -5.24
CA ARG A 293 51.90 12.53 -3.77
C ARG A 293 52.91 13.55 -3.24
N GLN A 294 53.14 14.66 -3.93
CA GLN A 294 53.67 15.87 -3.31
C GLN A 294 52.72 17.03 -3.59
N VAL A 295 52.50 17.86 -2.56
CA VAL A 295 51.76 19.14 -2.51
C VAL A 295 50.36 19.10 -1.83
N LEU A 296 50.36 19.56 -0.56
CA LEU A 296 49.33 20.27 0.25
C LEU A 296 48.01 19.54 0.60
N GLY A 297 47.45 19.52 1.82
CA GLY A 297 47.74 20.20 3.09
C GLY A 297 46.64 21.20 3.50
N LEU A 298 45.89 20.89 4.58
CA LEU A 298 45.03 21.78 5.45
C LEU A 298 43.65 22.22 4.85
N ASP A 299 42.53 22.48 5.55
CA ASP A 299 42.00 22.32 6.94
C ASP A 299 40.46 22.60 6.94
N HIS A 300 39.78 22.32 8.07
CA HIS A 300 38.40 22.53 8.59
C HIS A 300 37.33 23.44 7.92
N GLY A 301 36.03 23.08 8.13
CA GLY A 301 34.99 24.04 8.53
C GLY A 301 33.55 23.96 7.95
N GLU A 302 32.60 23.52 8.78
CA GLU A 302 31.16 23.90 8.96
C GLU A 302 30.00 23.73 7.93
N LYS A 303 28.99 22.97 8.40
CA LYS A 303 27.53 23.20 8.53
C LYS A 303 26.68 23.84 7.41
N GLY A 304 25.69 23.06 6.97
CA GLY A 304 24.27 23.37 7.16
C GLY A 304 23.50 24.01 5.99
N LYS A 305 22.54 23.27 5.42
CA LYS A 305 21.11 23.64 5.31
C LYS A 305 20.34 22.60 4.52
N GLY A 306 19.25 22.09 5.12
CA GLY A 306 18.23 21.36 4.39
C GLY A 306 17.39 22.29 3.51
N ILE A 307 16.72 21.68 2.53
CA ILE A 307 15.42 22.05 1.95
C ILE A 307 14.99 20.89 1.05
N GLN A 308 13.70 20.58 1.10
CA GLN A 308 12.91 19.76 0.19
C GLN A 308 13.17 18.25 0.16
N LEU A 309 12.30 17.50 0.83
CA LEU A 309 11.81 16.24 0.28
C LEU A 309 10.38 15.94 0.74
N SER A 310 9.43 16.76 0.26
CA SER A 310 8.00 16.55 0.45
C SER A 310 7.36 16.07 -0.87
N VAL A 311 7.82 14.93 -1.40
CA VAL A 311 7.13 14.18 -2.48
C VAL A 311 7.29 12.64 -2.34
N GLU A 312 8.16 12.12 -1.47
CA GLU A 312 8.49 10.68 -1.45
C GLU A 312 7.56 9.76 -0.64
N LYS A 313 6.48 10.28 -0.02
CA LYS A 313 5.66 9.51 0.94
C LYS A 313 4.59 8.59 0.32
N LEU A 314 4.67 8.25 -0.97
CA LEU A 314 3.59 7.56 -1.72
C LEU A 314 3.97 6.24 -2.42
N LEU A 315 5.22 5.78 -2.32
CA LEU A 315 5.63 4.45 -2.78
C LEU A 315 6.30 3.71 -1.61
N LEU A 316 5.49 3.25 -0.66
CA LEU A 316 6.00 2.38 0.40
C LEU A 316 6.36 1.01 -0.21
N LEU A 317 7.66 0.74 -0.31
CA LEU A 317 8.21 -0.42 -1.01
C LEU A 317 7.99 -1.72 -0.21
N SER A 318 7.90 -2.86 -0.90
CA SER A 318 7.79 -4.16 -0.25
C SER A 318 9.13 -4.58 0.33
N ALA A 319 9.19 -4.98 1.61
CA ALA A 319 10.45 -5.44 2.21
C ALA A 319 10.95 -6.77 1.62
N LEU A 320 10.05 -7.57 1.04
CA LEU A 320 10.41 -8.81 0.33
C LEU A 320 10.95 -8.53 -1.08
N GLU A 321 10.38 -7.56 -1.79
CA GLU A 321 10.83 -7.21 -3.14
C GLU A 321 12.16 -6.44 -3.09
N GLU A 322 12.33 -5.58 -2.08
CA GLU A 322 13.54 -4.79 -1.84
C GLU A 322 14.47 -5.45 -0.80
N PHE A 323 14.44 -6.78 -0.70
CA PHE A 323 15.24 -7.50 0.28
C PHE A 323 16.74 -7.24 0.07
N GLU A 324 17.22 -7.25 -1.18
CA GLU A 324 18.62 -6.96 -1.49
C GLU A 324 19.03 -5.53 -1.08
N ASP A 325 18.15 -4.55 -1.27
CA ASP A 325 18.39 -3.16 -0.87
C ASP A 325 18.50 -3.04 0.66
N ILE A 326 17.64 -3.74 1.40
CA ILE A 326 17.73 -3.80 2.88
C ILE A 326 19.06 -4.42 3.32
N ILE A 327 19.49 -5.50 2.65
CA ILE A 327 20.78 -6.15 2.91
C ILE A 327 21.97 -5.23 2.58
N GLU A 328 21.87 -4.45 1.49
CA GLU A 328 22.91 -3.48 1.11
C GLU A 328 23.00 -2.35 2.13
N LEU A 329 21.85 -1.80 2.54
CA LEU A 329 21.77 -0.79 3.59
C LEU A 329 22.41 -1.29 4.88
N SER A 330 22.29 -2.57 5.22
CA SER A 330 22.89 -3.14 6.42
C SER A 330 24.31 -3.72 6.26
N CYS A 331 25.01 -3.48 5.14
CA CYS A 331 26.34 -4.09 4.91
C CYS A 331 27.30 -3.79 6.09
N GLY A 332 27.99 -4.85 6.56
CA GLY A 332 28.93 -4.80 7.68
C GLY A 332 28.30 -4.84 9.07
N ARG A 333 26.96 -4.78 9.18
CA ARG A 333 26.24 -4.66 10.45
C ARG A 333 25.46 -5.93 10.79
N THR A 334 25.23 -6.14 12.08
CA THR A 334 24.41 -7.24 12.62
C THR A 334 22.99 -6.74 12.86
N PHE A 335 21.98 -7.53 12.48
CA PHE A 335 20.59 -7.16 12.72
C PHE A 335 20.22 -7.23 14.20
N ALA A 336 19.45 -6.23 14.63
CA ALA A 336 18.72 -6.22 15.89
C ALA A 336 17.21 -6.18 15.56
N LEU A 337 16.49 -7.27 15.83
CA LEU A 337 15.10 -7.43 15.42
C LEU A 337 14.15 -7.06 16.55
N PHE A 338 13.15 -6.24 16.23
CA PHE A 338 12.08 -5.84 17.12
C PHE A 338 10.74 -6.14 16.46
N LEU A 339 9.97 -7.02 17.09
CA LEU A 339 8.75 -7.57 16.49
C LEU A 339 7.56 -7.23 17.36
N ASP A 340 6.56 -6.57 16.79
CA ASP A 340 5.23 -6.52 17.39
C ASP A 340 4.56 -7.91 17.33
N TYR A 341 3.51 -8.11 18.12
CA TYR A 341 2.85 -9.41 18.24
C TYR A 341 1.53 -9.50 17.43
N ASP A 342 0.51 -8.74 17.84
CA ASP A 342 -0.83 -8.81 17.27
C ASP A 342 -0.88 -8.17 15.89
N GLY A 343 -1.39 -8.86 14.87
CA GLY A 343 -1.39 -8.35 13.49
C GLY A 343 -0.05 -8.44 12.77
N THR A 344 1.03 -8.75 13.49
CA THR A 344 2.41 -8.90 12.97
C THR A 344 2.86 -10.36 12.96
N LEU A 345 3.00 -10.99 14.12
CA LEU A 345 3.36 -12.41 14.25
C LEU A 345 2.13 -13.32 14.37
N SER A 346 0.99 -12.74 14.74
CA SER A 346 -0.27 -13.43 14.92
C SER A 346 -1.37 -12.73 14.11
N PRO A 347 -2.30 -13.46 13.47
CA PRO A 347 -3.39 -12.82 12.75
C PRO A 347 -4.31 -12.03 13.70
N ILE A 348 -4.89 -10.93 13.20
CA ILE A 348 -5.89 -10.17 13.96
C ILE A 348 -7.16 -11.01 14.11
N VAL A 349 -7.43 -11.46 15.33
CA VAL A 349 -8.61 -12.26 15.69
C VAL A 349 -9.70 -11.43 16.39
N ARG A 350 -10.88 -12.03 16.59
CA ARG A 350 -11.99 -11.38 17.32
C ARG A 350 -11.81 -11.44 18.82
N ASN A 351 -11.29 -12.56 19.34
CA ASN A 351 -11.00 -12.78 20.74
C ASN A 351 -9.48 -12.63 20.97
N ALA A 352 -9.07 -11.66 21.79
CA ALA A 352 -7.65 -11.42 22.04
C ALA A 352 -6.95 -12.62 22.69
N ASP A 353 -7.67 -13.49 23.39
CA ASP A 353 -7.12 -14.71 24.00
C ASP A 353 -6.85 -15.84 23.00
N GLU A 354 -7.30 -15.69 21.75
CA GLU A 354 -7.12 -16.67 20.67
C GLU A 354 -6.10 -16.21 19.62
N ALA A 355 -5.36 -15.13 19.89
CA ALA A 355 -4.40 -14.55 18.98
C ALA A 355 -3.09 -15.34 18.94
N PHE A 356 -3.15 -16.65 18.71
CA PHE A 356 -1.96 -17.50 18.63
C PHE A 356 -1.22 -17.33 17.31
N MET A 357 0.11 -17.29 17.36
CA MET A 357 0.95 -17.49 16.17
C MET A 357 0.90 -18.97 15.76
N SER A 358 1.10 -19.23 14.46
CA SER A 358 1.25 -20.61 13.97
C SER A 358 2.57 -21.22 14.42
N GLU A 359 2.69 -22.55 14.36
CA GLU A 359 3.94 -23.23 14.71
C GLU A 359 5.06 -22.92 13.69
N GLU A 360 4.72 -22.69 12.43
CA GLU A 360 5.66 -22.27 11.38
C GLU A 360 6.22 -20.87 11.67
N MET A 361 5.36 -19.93 12.09
CA MET A 361 5.81 -18.61 12.52
C MET A 361 6.68 -18.71 13.78
N ARG A 362 6.28 -19.54 14.74
CA ARG A 362 7.07 -19.77 15.97
C ARG A 362 8.48 -20.27 15.61
N GLU A 363 8.60 -21.17 14.65
CA GLU A 363 9.89 -21.67 14.17
C GLU A 363 10.69 -20.60 13.44
N ALA A 364 10.05 -19.77 12.61
CA ALA A 364 10.72 -18.64 11.95
C ALA A 364 11.29 -17.64 12.97
N VAL A 365 10.51 -17.28 13.99
CA VAL A 365 10.97 -16.39 15.07
C VAL A 365 12.08 -17.04 15.90
N ARG A 366 11.96 -18.35 16.21
CA ARG A 366 13.02 -19.10 16.93
C ARG A 366 14.32 -19.11 16.13
N SER A 367 14.24 -19.38 14.82
CA SER A 367 15.38 -19.36 13.91
C SER A 367 16.00 -17.97 13.82
N ALA A 368 15.18 -16.91 13.77
CA ALA A 368 15.67 -15.53 13.81
C ALA A 368 16.38 -15.21 15.14
N ALA A 369 15.80 -15.60 16.28
CA ALA A 369 16.39 -15.40 17.61
C ALA A 369 17.71 -16.14 17.80
N ALA A 370 17.91 -17.28 17.13
CA ALA A 370 19.17 -18.02 17.17
C ALA A 370 20.30 -17.33 16.37
N ASN A 371 19.96 -16.43 15.44
CA ASN A 371 20.91 -15.79 14.53
C ASN A 371 21.08 -14.28 14.79
N PHE A 372 20.07 -13.65 15.39
CA PHE A 372 19.98 -12.21 15.61
C PHE A 372 19.39 -11.93 16.99
N SER A 373 19.86 -10.85 17.64
CA SER A 373 19.23 -10.36 18.86
C SER A 373 17.79 -9.95 18.54
N THR A 374 16.82 -10.65 19.11
CA THR A 374 15.40 -10.53 18.76
C THR A 374 14.55 -10.24 19.99
N SER A 375 13.74 -9.18 19.91
CA SER A 375 12.87 -8.71 20.99
C SER A 375 11.41 -8.63 20.53
N ILE A 376 10.49 -9.07 21.39
CA ILE A 376 9.05 -8.84 21.19
C ILE A 376 8.64 -7.54 21.89
N VAL A 377 8.03 -6.62 21.16
CA VAL A 377 7.57 -5.31 21.68
C VAL A 377 6.06 -5.16 21.48
N THR A 378 5.27 -5.42 22.52
CA THR A 378 3.81 -5.56 22.42
C THR A 378 3.05 -4.70 23.43
N GLY A 379 1.80 -4.37 23.12
CA GLY A 379 0.84 -3.78 24.07
C GLY A 379 0.36 -4.76 25.15
N ARG A 380 0.50 -6.07 24.93
CA ARG A 380 0.06 -7.11 25.88
C ARG A 380 0.90 -7.16 27.15
N ALA A 381 0.31 -7.67 28.24
CA ALA A 381 1.10 -8.08 29.41
C ALA A 381 2.23 -9.04 29.00
N ARG A 382 3.41 -8.84 29.58
CA ARG A 382 4.62 -9.62 29.29
C ARG A 382 4.39 -11.13 29.50
N GLU A 383 3.81 -11.51 30.65
CA GLU A 383 3.52 -12.91 30.99
C GLU A 383 2.59 -13.58 29.98
N LYS A 384 1.58 -12.85 29.50
CA LYS A 384 0.63 -13.33 28.49
C LYS A 384 1.31 -13.61 27.16
N VAL A 385 2.13 -12.67 26.67
CA VAL A 385 2.82 -12.86 25.39
C VAL A 385 3.90 -13.94 25.49
N ILE A 386 4.60 -14.08 26.61
CA ILE A 386 5.55 -15.19 26.84
C ILE A 386 4.83 -16.54 26.72
N ASN A 387 3.63 -16.66 27.30
CA ASN A 387 2.82 -17.89 27.20
C ASN A 387 2.34 -18.18 25.78
N PHE A 388 2.18 -17.16 24.94
CA PHE A 388 1.79 -17.33 23.54
C PHE A 388 2.98 -17.69 22.65
N VAL A 389 4.12 -17.02 22.85
CA VAL A 389 5.33 -17.14 22.02
C VAL A 389 6.18 -18.35 22.41
N LYS A 390 6.32 -18.66 23.71
CA LYS A 390 7.04 -19.83 24.24
C LYS A 390 8.46 -20.04 23.68
N ILE A 391 9.19 -18.95 23.47
CA ILE A 391 10.62 -18.96 23.08
C ILE A 391 11.39 -18.22 24.18
N LYS A 392 12.37 -18.87 24.80
CA LYS A 392 13.06 -18.34 26.00
C LYS A 392 14.22 -17.42 25.67
N GLU A 393 14.72 -17.53 24.45
CA GLU A 393 15.85 -16.81 23.89
C GLU A 393 15.49 -15.36 23.52
N LEU A 394 14.20 -15.02 23.50
CA LEU A 394 13.70 -13.69 23.17
C LEU A 394 13.72 -12.77 24.38
N THR A 395 14.03 -11.50 24.13
CA THR A 395 13.74 -10.40 25.05
C THR A 395 12.27 -9.99 24.91
N TYR A 396 11.59 -9.70 26.01
CA TYR A 396 10.17 -9.35 25.99
C TYR A 396 9.92 -7.97 26.62
N ALA A 397 9.33 -7.08 25.84
CA ALA A 397 8.83 -5.78 26.25
C ALA A 397 7.30 -5.77 26.14
N GLY A 398 6.64 -6.00 27.27
CA GLY A 398 5.18 -5.96 27.38
C GLY A 398 4.66 -4.57 27.77
N SER A 399 3.34 -4.41 27.75
CA SER A 399 2.63 -3.19 28.17
C SER A 399 3.13 -1.93 27.45
N HIS A 400 3.32 -2.01 26.13
CA HIS A 400 3.91 -0.96 25.29
C HIS A 400 5.35 -0.60 25.69
N GLY A 401 6.08 -1.55 26.28
CA GLY A 401 7.45 -1.39 26.74
C GLY A 401 7.61 -0.85 28.17
N LEU A 402 6.53 -0.83 28.96
CA LEU A 402 6.58 -0.49 30.39
C LEU A 402 6.95 -1.67 31.29
N ASP A 403 7.02 -2.88 30.74
CA ASP A 403 7.45 -4.09 31.45
C ASP A 403 8.43 -4.89 30.59
N ILE A 404 9.73 -4.64 30.77
CA ILE A 404 10.80 -5.25 29.98
C ILE A 404 11.59 -6.23 30.84
N VAL A 405 11.90 -7.39 30.27
CA VAL A 405 12.92 -8.33 30.77
C VAL A 405 13.79 -8.74 29.59
N THR A 406 15.10 -8.60 29.74
CA THR A 406 16.10 -9.04 28.75
C THR A 406 16.39 -10.53 28.91
N ALA A 407 16.56 -11.22 27.79
CA ALA A 407 17.03 -12.61 27.80
C ALA A 407 18.50 -12.67 28.24
N LYS A 408 18.88 -13.76 28.91
CA LYS A 408 20.28 -14.04 29.30
C LYS A 408 21.17 -13.96 28.06
N GLY A 409 22.15 -13.06 28.07
CA GLY A 409 23.03 -12.80 26.93
C GLY A 409 23.79 -14.06 26.50
N SER A 410 23.78 -14.36 25.20
CA SER A 410 24.84 -15.14 24.56
C SER A 410 25.84 -14.14 23.97
N SER A 411 26.84 -13.76 24.77
CA SER A 411 28.02 -13.03 24.30
C SER A 411 29.21 -13.98 24.35
N THR A 412 29.92 -14.09 23.23
CA THR A 412 31.08 -14.97 23.01
C THR A 412 32.41 -14.41 23.51
N THR A 413 32.43 -13.40 24.39
CA THR A 413 33.69 -12.88 24.94
C THR A 413 33.53 -12.38 26.37
N GLU A 414 34.16 -13.12 27.27
CA GLU A 414 34.76 -12.75 28.57
C GLU A 414 34.18 -11.54 29.32
N GLU A 415 33.10 -11.79 30.07
CA GLU A 415 32.85 -11.42 31.49
C GLU A 415 31.33 -11.46 31.72
N ILE A 416 30.87 -12.48 32.45
CA ILE A 416 29.45 -12.72 32.72
C ILE A 416 29.10 -12.03 34.03
N THR A 417 28.31 -10.95 33.98
CA THR A 417 27.49 -10.51 35.11
C THR A 417 26.08 -11.07 34.92
N GLU A 418 25.69 -11.97 35.82
CA GLU A 418 24.52 -12.86 35.75
C GLU A 418 23.17 -12.18 36.10
N GLU A 419 22.92 -10.92 35.72
CA GLU A 419 21.68 -10.24 36.13
C GLU A 419 20.66 -10.10 35.00
N GLU A 420 19.48 -10.69 35.22
CA GLU A 420 18.27 -10.44 34.43
C GLU A 420 17.87 -8.97 34.59
N ILE A 421 18.06 -8.17 33.55
CA ILE A 421 17.75 -6.74 33.62
C ILE A 421 16.23 -6.58 33.44
N SER A 422 15.56 -6.29 34.56
CA SER A 422 14.15 -5.92 34.58
C SER A 422 14.01 -4.40 34.58
N PHE A 423 13.22 -3.87 33.64
CA PHE A 423 12.96 -2.44 33.55
C PHE A 423 11.45 -2.14 33.54
N GLN A 424 11.03 -1.31 34.49
CA GLN A 424 9.64 -0.96 34.75
C GLN A 424 9.54 0.52 35.14
N PRO A 425 9.54 1.45 34.17
CA PRO A 425 9.63 2.89 34.44
C PRO A 425 8.35 3.49 35.04
N ALA A 426 7.25 2.73 35.04
CA ALA A 426 5.96 3.15 35.57
C ALA A 426 5.56 2.36 36.83
N LYS A 427 6.52 1.79 37.56
CA LYS A 427 6.24 0.87 38.67
C LYS A 427 5.31 1.47 39.73
N GLU A 428 5.40 2.77 40.01
CA GLU A 428 4.49 3.44 40.96
C GLU A 428 3.01 3.41 40.53
N TYR A 429 2.70 3.17 39.25
CA TYR A 429 1.33 3.13 38.74
C TYR A 429 0.64 1.78 38.92
N LEU A 430 1.35 0.71 39.29
CA LEU A 430 0.77 -0.64 39.39
C LEU A 430 -0.47 -0.70 40.27
N GLU A 431 -0.46 -0.01 41.40
CA GLU A 431 -1.61 0.01 42.31
C GLU A 431 -2.81 0.75 41.70
N ALA A 432 -2.56 1.89 41.03
CA ALA A 432 -3.59 2.65 40.33
C ALA A 432 -4.19 1.84 39.18
N MET A 433 -3.36 1.17 38.37
CA MET A 433 -3.81 0.34 37.26
C MET A 433 -4.67 -0.84 37.73
N ASN A 434 -4.29 -1.52 38.82
CA ASN A 434 -5.10 -2.58 39.41
C ASN A 434 -6.45 -2.07 39.93
N LYS A 435 -6.48 -0.86 40.53
CA LYS A 435 -7.74 -0.21 40.96
C LYS A 435 -8.63 0.08 39.75
N VAL A 436 -8.07 0.63 38.67
CA VAL A 436 -8.78 0.91 37.41
C VAL A 436 -9.37 -0.38 36.82
N TYR A 437 -8.58 -1.44 36.73
CA TYR A 437 -9.02 -2.75 36.24
C TYR A 437 -10.23 -3.27 37.03
N LYS A 438 -10.12 -3.36 38.35
CA LYS A 438 -11.21 -3.83 39.22
C LYS A 438 -12.50 -3.03 39.05
N ARG A 439 -12.38 -1.70 39.03
CA ARG A 439 -13.53 -0.80 38.83
C ARG A 439 -14.19 -0.98 37.48
N LEU A 440 -13.40 -1.14 36.42
CA LEU A 440 -13.92 -1.38 35.07
C LEU A 440 -14.64 -2.72 34.99
N VAL A 441 -14.07 -3.78 35.55
CA VAL A 441 -14.72 -5.11 35.59
C VAL A 441 -16.07 -5.03 36.30
N GLU A 442 -16.11 -4.40 37.48
CA GLU A 442 -17.35 -4.24 38.25
C GLU A 442 -18.38 -3.39 37.49
N ALA A 443 -17.99 -2.22 36.98
CA ALA A 443 -18.90 -1.27 36.34
C ALA A 443 -19.42 -1.76 34.97
N THR A 444 -18.66 -2.62 34.28
CA THR A 444 -19.02 -3.14 32.95
C THR A 444 -19.60 -4.55 32.96
N GLY A 445 -19.57 -5.27 34.09
CA GLY A 445 -20.00 -6.68 34.18
C GLY A 445 -21.45 -6.95 33.74
N GLY A 446 -22.34 -5.95 33.80
CA GLY A 446 -23.72 -6.05 33.32
C GLY A 446 -23.92 -5.74 31.83
N ILE A 447 -22.86 -5.48 31.07
CA ILE A 447 -22.94 -5.01 29.68
C ILE A 447 -22.50 -6.12 28.71
N VAL A 448 -23.45 -6.73 28.02
CA VAL A 448 -23.19 -7.84 27.09
C VAL A 448 -22.25 -7.41 25.96
N GLY A 449 -21.15 -8.15 25.82
CA GLY A 449 -20.14 -7.95 24.78
C GLY A 449 -19.04 -6.93 25.11
N ALA A 450 -19.07 -6.31 26.29
CA ALA A 450 -17.93 -5.57 26.83
C ALA A 450 -16.95 -6.56 27.46
N SER A 451 -15.65 -6.37 27.25
CA SER A 451 -14.61 -7.14 27.96
C SER A 451 -13.46 -6.25 28.38
N ILE A 452 -12.91 -6.53 29.57
CA ILE A 452 -11.81 -5.79 30.18
C ILE A 452 -10.60 -6.72 30.25
N GLU A 453 -9.46 -6.25 29.76
CA GLU A 453 -8.21 -6.99 29.74
C GLU A 453 -7.17 -6.25 30.59
N ASP A 454 -6.56 -6.98 31.52
CA ASP A 454 -5.43 -6.50 32.34
C ASP A 454 -4.12 -6.75 31.60
N ASN A 455 -3.46 -5.65 31.19
CA ASN A 455 -2.15 -5.65 30.57
C ASN A 455 -1.08 -5.09 31.52
N LYS A 456 -1.26 -5.16 32.84
CA LYS A 456 -0.36 -4.74 33.92
C LYS A 456 -0.14 -3.22 34.01
N TYR A 457 0.43 -2.60 32.98
CA TYR A 457 0.56 -1.14 32.86
C TYR A 457 -0.42 -0.53 31.85
N SER A 458 -1.40 -1.30 31.41
CA SER A 458 -2.50 -0.86 30.56
C SER A 458 -3.76 -1.64 30.93
N VAL A 459 -4.92 -1.01 30.86
CA VAL A 459 -6.21 -1.70 30.95
C VAL A 459 -7.00 -1.46 29.67
N SER A 460 -7.27 -2.52 28.92
CA SER A 460 -7.91 -2.45 27.62
C SER A 460 -9.41 -2.78 27.73
N VAL A 461 -10.24 -1.85 27.28
CA VAL A 461 -11.70 -1.94 27.27
C VAL A 461 -12.17 -2.22 25.84
N HIS A 462 -12.52 -3.46 25.56
CA HIS A 462 -12.97 -3.91 24.25
C HIS A 462 -14.47 -3.68 24.09
N TYR A 463 -14.85 -2.93 23.06
CA TYR A 463 -16.25 -2.63 22.75
C TYR A 463 -16.70 -3.18 21.39
N ARG A 464 -15.87 -4.05 20.79
CA ARG A 464 -16.11 -4.65 19.47
C ARG A 464 -17.37 -5.50 19.43
N ASN A 465 -17.64 -6.25 20.50
CA ASN A 465 -18.75 -7.20 20.59
C ASN A 465 -20.02 -6.58 21.19
N ILE A 466 -20.00 -5.28 21.54
CA ILE A 466 -21.19 -4.56 22.02
C ILE A 466 -22.06 -4.15 20.82
N LEU A 467 -23.20 -4.84 20.67
CA LEU A 467 -24.11 -4.64 19.53
C LEU A 467 -24.91 -3.33 19.64
N HIS A 468 -25.36 -2.99 20.84
CA HIS A 468 -26.23 -1.84 21.07
C HIS A 468 -25.44 -0.54 21.29
N LYS A 469 -25.82 0.54 20.58
CA LYS A 469 -25.17 1.86 20.72
C LYS A 469 -25.28 2.45 22.13
N LYS A 470 -26.41 2.25 22.81
CA LYS A 470 -26.64 2.72 24.19
C LYS A 470 -25.60 2.14 25.16
N ASP A 471 -25.26 0.87 24.99
CA ASP A 471 -24.36 0.14 25.87
C ASP A 471 -22.91 0.55 25.60
N ARG A 472 -22.54 0.77 24.32
CA ARG A 472 -21.24 1.38 23.97
C ARG A 472 -21.06 2.77 24.58
N ARG A 473 -22.10 3.60 24.57
CA ARG A 473 -22.06 4.93 25.18
C ARG A 473 -21.88 4.82 26.70
N ARG A 474 -22.61 3.92 27.36
CA ARG A 474 -22.48 3.65 28.79
C ARG A 474 -21.07 3.19 29.18
N VAL A 475 -20.45 2.28 28.41
CA VAL A 475 -19.05 1.88 28.65
C VAL A 475 -18.10 3.06 28.47
N LYS A 476 -18.31 3.91 27.45
CA LYS A 476 -17.48 5.11 27.26
C LYS A 476 -17.61 6.09 28.41
N GLU A 477 -18.83 6.32 28.91
CA GLU A 477 -19.09 7.18 30.07
C GLU A 477 -18.37 6.66 31.33
N ILE A 478 -18.31 5.34 31.53
CA ILE A 478 -17.55 4.72 32.63
C ILE A 478 -16.05 5.00 32.47
N VAL A 479 -15.49 4.78 31.28
CA VAL A 479 -14.07 5.04 30.98
C VAL A 479 -13.74 6.52 31.21
N ASP A 480 -14.57 7.43 30.71
CA ASP A 480 -14.37 8.88 30.85
C ASP A 480 -14.43 9.32 32.31
N LYS A 481 -15.35 8.74 33.10
CA LYS A 481 -15.41 9.03 34.54
C LYS A 481 -14.13 8.61 35.27
N ILE A 482 -13.56 7.45 34.95
CA ILE A 482 -12.32 6.98 35.58
C ILE A 482 -11.16 7.93 35.24
N LEU A 483 -11.06 8.37 33.98
CA LEU A 483 -10.01 9.30 33.55
C LEU A 483 -10.15 10.71 34.15
N LEU A 484 -11.38 11.15 34.45
CA LEU A 484 -11.61 12.43 35.13
C LEU A 484 -11.19 12.41 36.60
N GLU A 485 -11.07 11.22 37.21
CA GLU A 485 -10.71 11.06 38.62
C GLU A 485 -9.20 10.89 38.84
N ASP A 486 -8.43 10.59 37.79
CA ASP A 486 -6.97 10.41 37.88
C ASP A 486 -6.26 11.07 36.68
N GLU A 487 -5.72 12.26 36.91
CA GLU A 487 -4.99 13.05 35.91
C GLU A 487 -3.68 12.39 35.46
N ASN A 488 -3.18 11.40 36.20
CA ASN A 488 -1.97 10.67 35.84
C ASN A 488 -2.25 9.51 34.87
N LEU A 489 -3.48 9.38 34.38
CA LEU A 489 -3.87 8.40 33.38
C LEU A 489 -4.32 9.09 32.08
N LYS A 490 -4.06 8.44 30.96
CA LYS A 490 -4.49 8.91 29.63
C LYS A 490 -5.19 7.80 28.86
N LEU A 491 -6.04 8.22 27.92
CA LEU A 491 -6.72 7.32 26.99
C LEU A 491 -5.94 7.20 25.69
N GLN A 492 -5.65 5.96 25.29
CA GLN A 492 -5.25 5.62 23.93
C GLN A 492 -6.41 4.90 23.22
N THR A 493 -6.56 5.13 21.92
CA THR A 493 -7.64 4.54 21.12
C THR A 493 -7.07 3.60 20.08
N GLY A 494 -7.46 2.34 20.12
CA GLY A 494 -7.12 1.33 19.12
C GLY A 494 -8.33 0.89 18.28
N LYS A 495 -8.14 -0.13 17.44
CA LYS A 495 -9.19 -0.69 16.56
C LYS A 495 -10.32 -1.36 17.37
N LYS A 496 -11.32 -0.57 17.77
CA LYS A 496 -12.47 -0.99 18.62
C LYS A 496 -12.09 -1.36 20.07
N VAL A 497 -11.08 -0.69 20.61
CA VAL A 497 -10.60 -0.83 21.99
C VAL A 497 -10.23 0.56 22.53
N TRP A 498 -10.47 0.78 23.82
CA TRP A 498 -9.97 1.94 24.58
C TRP A 498 -8.96 1.46 25.61
N GLU A 499 -7.76 2.01 25.59
CA GLU A 499 -6.69 1.60 26.51
C GLU A 499 -6.41 2.73 27.49
N ILE A 500 -6.54 2.44 28.78
CA ILE A 500 -6.16 3.36 29.85
C ILE A 500 -4.72 3.03 30.22
N VAL A 501 -3.84 4.02 30.12
CA VAL A 501 -2.39 3.86 30.37
C VAL A 501 -1.86 5.01 31.24
N PRO A 502 -0.74 4.83 31.96
CA PRO A 502 -0.05 5.92 32.63
C PRO A 502 0.25 7.10 31.70
N ALA A 503 0.04 8.32 32.19
CA ALA A 503 0.24 9.56 31.45
C ALA A 503 1.72 10.02 31.44
N ILE A 504 2.64 9.07 31.27
CA ILE A 504 4.07 9.35 31.17
C ILE A 504 4.50 9.49 29.69
N PRO A 505 5.60 10.23 29.41
CA PRO A 505 6.16 10.35 28.07
C PRO A 505 6.94 9.08 27.70
N TRP A 506 6.22 7.97 27.52
CA TRP A 506 6.77 6.67 27.11
C TRP A 506 5.93 6.06 25.99
N ASN A 507 6.61 5.46 25.01
CA ASN A 507 6.02 4.78 23.86
C ASN A 507 6.93 3.63 23.36
N LYS A 508 6.48 2.88 22.35
CA LYS A 508 7.24 1.75 21.78
C LYS A 508 8.59 2.15 21.17
N GLY A 509 8.76 3.38 20.68
CA GLY A 509 10.04 3.91 20.22
C GLY A 509 11.02 4.11 21.37
N ASP A 510 10.56 4.63 22.51
CA ASP A 510 11.38 4.75 23.73
C ASP A 510 11.82 3.35 24.22
N ALA A 511 10.92 2.36 24.15
CA ALA A 511 11.23 0.97 24.48
C ALA A 511 12.30 0.37 23.56
N VAL A 512 12.24 0.64 22.25
CA VAL A 512 13.27 0.21 21.29
C VAL A 512 14.61 0.89 21.58
N GLY A 513 14.60 2.19 21.88
CA GLY A 513 15.81 2.92 22.29
C GLY A 513 16.45 2.33 23.54
N TYR A 514 15.66 2.09 24.58
CA TYR A 514 16.12 1.44 25.80
C TYR A 514 16.70 0.04 25.53
N LEU A 515 16.03 -0.78 24.73
CA LEU A 515 16.51 -2.12 24.40
C LEU A 515 17.82 -2.11 23.62
N LEU A 516 18.00 -1.16 22.69
CA LEU A 516 19.26 -1.00 21.96
C LEU A 516 20.41 -0.66 22.91
N GLU A 517 20.18 0.25 23.87
CA GLU A 517 21.18 0.60 24.88
C GLU A 517 21.46 -0.56 25.84
N ALA A 518 20.42 -1.14 26.44
CA ALA A 518 20.52 -2.19 27.45
C ALA A 518 21.15 -3.49 26.92
N LEU A 519 21.00 -3.77 25.62
CA LEU A 519 21.59 -4.94 24.97
C LEU A 519 22.95 -4.64 24.32
N GLY A 520 23.51 -3.43 24.48
CA GLY A 520 24.80 -3.05 23.89
C GLY A 520 24.77 -2.94 22.36
N MET A 521 23.59 -2.70 21.79
CA MET A 521 23.33 -2.60 20.35
C MET A 521 23.16 -1.16 19.85
N ASP A 522 23.57 -0.17 20.65
CA ASP A 522 23.41 1.25 20.32
C ASP A 522 24.46 1.76 19.30
N ASP A 523 25.49 0.99 18.99
CA ASP A 523 26.52 1.37 18.01
C ASP A 523 25.98 1.27 16.56
N PRO A 524 25.80 2.41 15.86
CA PRO A 524 25.21 2.43 14.52
C PRO A 524 26.11 1.85 13.43
N GLU A 525 27.42 1.72 13.70
CA GLU A 525 28.40 1.13 12.79
C GLU A 525 28.43 -0.40 12.91
N ARG A 526 27.91 -0.95 14.01
CA ARG A 526 27.88 -2.41 14.26
C ARG A 526 26.50 -3.02 14.11
N PHE A 527 25.44 -2.29 14.45
CA PHE A 527 24.09 -2.83 14.50
C PHE A 527 23.12 -2.09 13.57
N PHE A 528 22.20 -2.86 13.00
CA PHE A 528 21.15 -2.39 12.12
C PHE A 528 19.78 -2.82 12.66
N PRO A 529 19.08 -1.96 13.43
CA PRO A 529 17.77 -2.27 13.95
C PRO A 529 16.69 -2.36 12.86
N ILE A 530 15.87 -3.40 12.94
CA ILE A 530 14.67 -3.60 12.12
C ILE A 530 13.47 -3.72 13.06
N TYR A 531 12.49 -2.82 12.93
CA TYR A 531 11.22 -2.91 13.64
C TYR A 531 10.09 -3.31 12.70
N ILE A 532 9.28 -4.31 13.07
CA ILE A 532 8.14 -4.79 12.28
C ILE A 532 6.84 -4.66 13.11
N GLY A 533 5.81 -3.97 12.60
CA GLY A 533 4.55 -3.73 13.34
C GLY A 533 3.34 -3.34 12.49
N ASP A 534 2.11 -3.47 13.01
CA ASP A 534 0.85 -3.30 12.26
C ASP A 534 0.00 -2.08 12.65
N ASP A 535 0.19 -1.51 13.85
CA ASP A 535 -0.75 -0.55 14.44
C ASP A 535 -0.14 0.83 14.68
N LYS A 536 -1.01 1.78 15.06
CA LYS A 536 -0.66 3.18 15.29
C LYS A 536 0.42 3.36 16.37
N THR A 537 0.53 2.44 17.32
CA THR A 537 1.56 2.50 18.37
C THR A 537 2.96 2.25 17.84
N ASP A 538 3.08 1.46 16.76
CA ASP A 538 4.35 1.07 16.13
C ASP A 538 4.95 2.21 15.32
N GLU A 539 4.13 3.18 14.89
CA GLU A 539 4.58 4.41 14.24
C GLU A 539 5.61 5.17 15.07
N ASN A 540 5.54 5.09 16.42
CA ASN A 540 6.55 5.69 17.28
C ASN A 540 7.92 4.99 17.15
N ALA A 541 7.93 3.67 17.00
CA ALA A 541 9.15 2.89 16.79
C ALA A 541 9.72 3.12 15.39
N PHE A 542 8.88 3.17 14.36
CA PHE A 542 9.30 3.52 13.01
C PHE A 542 9.92 4.92 12.95
N LYS A 543 9.24 5.90 13.56
CA LYS A 543 9.74 7.28 13.65
C LYS A 543 11.09 7.34 14.38
N PHE A 544 11.22 6.66 15.52
CA PHE A 544 12.48 6.57 16.26
C PHE A 544 13.62 6.05 15.38
N LEU A 545 13.43 4.92 14.67
CA LEU A 545 14.47 4.38 13.79
C LEU A 545 14.79 5.29 12.61
N ARG A 546 13.78 5.94 12.03
CA ARG A 546 13.97 6.88 10.92
C ARG A 546 14.75 8.13 11.35
N GLU A 547 14.45 8.69 12.52
CA GLU A 547 15.17 9.84 13.08
C GLU A 547 16.59 9.48 13.49
N ARG A 548 16.80 8.25 13.97
CA ARG A 548 18.13 7.70 14.27
C ARG A 548 18.99 7.49 13.02
N GLY A 549 18.37 7.18 11.88
CA GLY A 549 19.02 7.15 10.55
C GLY A 549 19.85 5.90 10.24
N ASN A 550 19.87 4.89 11.12
CA ASN A 550 20.68 3.67 10.97
C ASN A 550 19.88 2.36 11.14
N GLY A 551 18.57 2.41 10.89
CA GLY A 551 17.69 1.24 10.93
C GLY A 551 16.43 1.46 10.10
N ILE A 552 15.55 0.47 10.08
CA ILE A 552 14.33 0.51 9.25
C ILE A 552 13.09 0.11 10.04
N GLY A 553 12.00 0.79 9.77
CA GLY A 553 10.65 0.35 10.13
C GLY A 553 9.99 -0.39 8.97
N VAL A 554 9.25 -1.46 9.27
CA VAL A 554 8.48 -2.25 8.32
C VAL A 554 7.03 -2.31 8.78
N LEU A 555 6.13 -1.70 8.02
CA LEU A 555 4.68 -1.71 8.29
C LEU A 555 4.06 -3.03 7.83
N VAL A 556 3.30 -3.69 8.70
CA VAL A 556 2.44 -4.83 8.35
C VAL A 556 1.02 -4.34 8.11
N SER A 557 0.52 -4.43 6.88
CA SER A 557 -0.86 -4.04 6.59
C SER A 557 -1.38 -4.60 5.28
N LYS A 558 -2.64 -5.04 5.22
CA LYS A 558 -3.24 -5.53 3.96
C LYS A 558 -3.25 -4.49 2.85
N THR A 559 -3.24 -3.22 3.21
CA THR A 559 -3.26 -2.07 2.31
C THR A 559 -2.18 -1.09 2.73
N ARG A 560 -1.43 -0.56 1.77
CA ARG A 560 -0.48 0.54 2.03
C ARG A 560 -1.25 1.75 2.60
N ARG A 561 -0.67 2.39 3.61
CA ARG A 561 -1.21 3.59 4.26
C ARG A 561 -0.05 4.53 4.60
N GLU A 562 -0.38 5.78 4.94
CA GLU A 562 0.63 6.68 5.49
C GLU A 562 1.22 6.06 6.76
N THR A 563 2.55 6.07 6.82
CA THR A 563 3.35 5.50 7.90
C THR A 563 4.71 6.17 7.93
N GLU A 564 5.38 6.05 9.07
CA GLU A 564 6.75 6.45 9.29
C GLU A 564 7.74 5.33 8.93
N ALA A 565 7.24 4.11 8.67
CA ALA A 565 8.02 2.98 8.20
C ALA A 565 8.66 3.22 6.82
N SER A 566 9.82 2.61 6.59
CA SER A 566 10.53 2.66 5.31
C SER A 566 10.04 1.61 4.31
N TYR A 567 9.56 0.47 4.82
CA TYR A 567 9.09 -0.65 4.01
C TYR A 567 7.75 -1.18 4.50
N TRP A 568 7.18 -2.10 3.74
CA TRP A 568 5.88 -2.70 3.97
C TRP A 568 5.86 -4.19 3.71
N LEU A 569 5.06 -4.90 4.49
CA LEU A 569 4.68 -6.29 4.33
C LEU A 569 3.15 -6.39 4.43
N LYS A 570 2.54 -7.28 3.64
CA LYS A 570 1.09 -7.34 3.50
C LYS A 570 0.37 -7.91 4.71
N ASP A 571 0.91 -8.95 5.31
CA ASP A 571 0.28 -9.69 6.41
C ASP A 571 1.32 -10.58 7.14
N PRO A 572 0.94 -11.25 8.24
CA PRO A 572 1.86 -12.11 8.99
C PRO A 572 2.57 -13.19 8.17
N SER A 573 2.00 -13.64 7.04
CA SER A 573 2.68 -14.65 6.22
C SER A 573 3.93 -14.09 5.53
N GLU A 574 3.87 -12.84 5.08
CA GLU A 574 5.04 -12.17 4.49
C GLU A 574 6.07 -11.79 5.56
N VAL A 575 5.65 -11.50 6.80
CA VAL A 575 6.56 -11.36 7.94
C VAL A 575 7.35 -12.64 8.17
N MET A 576 6.68 -13.80 8.13
CA MET A 576 7.33 -15.10 8.28
C MET A 576 8.38 -15.31 7.18
N THR A 577 8.02 -15.07 5.91
CA THR A 577 8.95 -15.19 4.78
C THR A 577 10.14 -14.26 4.93
N PHE A 578 9.91 -13.00 5.33
CA PHE A 578 10.98 -12.03 5.51
C PHE A 578 11.97 -12.46 6.61
N LEU A 579 11.47 -12.97 7.74
CA LEU A 579 12.32 -13.52 8.81
C LEU A 579 13.13 -14.74 8.34
N GLN A 580 12.52 -15.62 7.54
CA GLN A 580 13.19 -16.78 6.95
C GLN A 580 14.29 -16.36 5.98
N ASP A 581 14.04 -15.35 5.14
CA ASP A 581 15.01 -14.83 4.19
C ASP A 581 16.20 -14.15 4.89
N LEU A 582 15.97 -13.41 5.99
CA LEU A 582 17.03 -12.87 6.83
C LEU A 582 17.94 -13.96 7.39
N VAL A 583 17.35 -15.02 7.95
CA VAL A 583 18.10 -16.17 8.47
C VAL A 583 18.88 -16.87 7.37
N LYS A 584 18.22 -17.16 6.24
CA LYS A 584 18.86 -17.79 5.08
C LYS A 584 20.05 -16.99 4.59
N TRP A 585 19.89 -15.68 4.43
CA TRP A 585 20.97 -14.77 4.06
C TRP A 585 22.16 -14.83 5.03
N LYS A 586 21.90 -14.86 6.34
CA LYS A 586 22.94 -14.95 7.37
C LYS A 586 23.71 -16.27 7.29
N LEU A 587 23.02 -17.38 7.04
CA LEU A 587 23.61 -18.69 6.87
C LEU A 587 24.41 -18.79 5.57
N ASP A 588 23.91 -18.25 4.47
CA ASP A 588 24.60 -18.22 3.17
C ASP A 588 25.88 -17.37 3.25
N LYS A 589 25.88 -16.24 3.97
CA LYS A 589 27.08 -15.41 4.16
C LYS A 589 28.17 -16.06 5.02
N ALA A 590 27.88 -17.08 5.81
CA ALA A 590 28.92 -17.88 6.45
C ALA A 590 29.81 -18.61 5.43
N SER A 591 29.36 -18.71 4.17
CA SER A 591 30.09 -19.38 3.08
C SER A 591 30.85 -18.48 2.10
N ASP A 592 30.58 -17.15 2.01
CA ASP A 592 31.25 -16.27 1.02
C ASP A 592 31.22 -14.75 1.37
N ALA A 593 31.77 -14.38 2.55
CA ALA A 593 31.58 -13.04 3.12
C ALA A 593 32.32 -11.86 2.45
N PHE A 594 33.27 -12.08 1.54
CA PHE A 594 34.15 -10.99 1.06
C PHE A 594 33.75 -10.36 -0.28
N MET A 595 33.07 -11.11 -1.17
CA MET A 595 32.92 -10.71 -2.57
C MET A 595 31.73 -9.77 -2.84
N ILE A 596 30.64 -9.87 -2.06
CA ILE A 596 29.41 -9.09 -2.30
C ILE A 596 29.58 -7.62 -1.86
N CYS A 597 30.18 -7.35 -0.69
CA CYS A 597 30.40 -5.96 -0.25
C CYS A 597 31.51 -5.25 -1.06
N LEU A 598 32.46 -5.97 -1.66
CA LEU A 598 33.44 -5.37 -2.61
C LEU A 598 32.78 -4.91 -3.91
N TRP A 599 31.76 -5.62 -4.37
CA TRP A 599 31.01 -5.28 -5.58
C TRP A 599 30.03 -4.12 -5.34
N ALA A 600 29.36 -4.08 -4.18
CA ALA A 600 28.49 -2.97 -3.78
C ALA A 600 29.25 -1.65 -3.55
N PHE A 601 30.42 -1.70 -2.89
CA PHE A 601 31.28 -0.52 -2.74
C PHE A 601 31.75 0.03 -4.09
N GLY A 602 32.02 -0.86 -5.05
CA GLY A 602 32.34 -0.48 -6.43
C GLY A 602 31.19 0.25 -7.14
N LYS A 603 29.94 -0.22 -6.98
CA LYS A 603 28.74 0.42 -7.56
C LYS A 603 28.43 1.78 -6.91
N ALA A 604 28.55 1.89 -5.58
CA ALA A 604 28.29 3.14 -4.87
C ALA A 604 29.28 4.25 -5.26
N VAL A 605 30.55 3.91 -5.47
CA VAL A 605 31.58 4.85 -5.97
C VAL A 605 31.26 5.30 -7.40
N VAL A 606 30.81 4.39 -8.27
CA VAL A 606 30.43 4.71 -9.66
C VAL A 606 29.19 5.62 -9.71
N ASN A 607 28.18 5.36 -8.88
CA ASN A 607 26.98 6.20 -8.81
C ASN A 607 27.27 7.60 -8.23
N LYS A 608 28.18 7.71 -7.25
CA LYS A 608 28.62 9.00 -6.69
C LYS A 608 29.46 9.82 -7.67
N ILE A 609 30.19 9.16 -8.57
CA ILE A 609 30.94 9.82 -9.66
C ILE A 609 29.99 10.29 -10.77
N SER A 610 28.94 9.52 -11.10
CA SER A 610 27.94 9.90 -12.12
C SER A 610 27.11 11.13 -11.73
N THR A 611 26.75 11.25 -10.46
CA THR A 611 26.03 12.42 -9.90
C THR A 611 26.94 13.65 -9.80
N TRP A 612 28.25 13.47 -9.60
CA TRP A 612 29.24 14.55 -9.67
C TRP A 612 29.47 15.07 -11.10
N HIS A 613 29.42 14.18 -12.10
CA HIS A 613 29.61 14.53 -13.51
C HIS A 613 28.42 15.33 -14.07
N ASN A 614 27.18 14.98 -13.70
CA ASN A 614 25.97 15.72 -14.08
C ASN A 614 25.86 17.10 -13.38
N GLY A 615 26.45 17.25 -12.19
CA GLY A 615 26.53 18.54 -11.48
C GLY A 615 27.57 19.52 -12.06
N LEU A 616 28.57 19.03 -12.78
CA LEU A 616 29.57 19.85 -13.48
C LEU A 616 29.08 20.38 -14.83
N GLU A 617 28.27 19.61 -15.57
CA GLU A 617 27.68 20.07 -16.84
C GLU A 617 26.60 21.15 -16.62
N GLY A 618 25.81 21.06 -15.54
CA GLY A 618 24.85 22.11 -15.16
C GLY A 618 25.50 23.42 -14.69
N ARG A 619 26.76 23.39 -14.21
CA ARG A 619 27.51 24.60 -13.81
C ARG A 619 28.34 25.22 -14.95
N LEU A 620 28.50 24.53 -16.07
CA LEU A 620 29.14 25.06 -17.28
C LEU A 620 28.15 25.75 -18.24
N VAL A 621 26.85 25.48 -18.13
CA VAL A 621 25.80 26.15 -18.93
C VAL A 621 25.39 27.51 -18.36
N VAL A 622 25.63 27.79 -17.07
CA VAL A 622 25.31 29.08 -16.43
C VAL A 622 26.47 30.10 -16.49
N ALA A 623 27.64 29.71 -17.01
CA ALA A 623 28.80 30.60 -17.13
C ALA A 623 29.02 31.16 -18.56
N LYS A 624 28.09 30.93 -19.51
CA LYS A 624 28.22 31.41 -20.89
C LYS A 624 27.29 32.57 -21.28
N ASP A 625 26.33 32.94 -20.43
CA ASP A 625 25.35 34.00 -20.73
C ASP A 625 25.58 35.33 -19.98
N THR A 626 26.76 35.54 -19.37
CA THR A 626 27.09 36.80 -18.66
C THR A 626 28.30 37.53 -19.25
N ILE A 627 28.50 37.44 -20.57
CA ILE A 627 29.41 38.32 -21.32
C ILE A 627 28.68 38.78 -22.59
N PHE A 628 27.60 39.55 -22.45
CA PHE A 628 27.08 40.51 -23.44
C PHE A 628 25.85 41.23 -22.84
N SER A 629 26.06 42.12 -21.85
CA SER A 629 25.38 43.42 -21.74
C SER A 629 25.79 44.11 -20.43
N TYR A 630 26.41 45.28 -20.59
CA TYR A 630 26.68 46.34 -19.59
C TYR A 630 27.49 46.01 -18.34
#